data_AF-A0A1Q3X0S5-F1
#
_entry.id   AF-A0A1Q3X0S5-F1
#
_cell.length_a   1.000
_cell.length_b   1.000
_cell.length_c   1.000
_cell.angle_alpha   90.00
_cell.angle_beta   90.00
_cell.angle_gamma   90.00
#
_symmetry.space_group_name_H-M   'P 1'
#
loop_
_entity.id
_entity.type
_entity.pdbx_description
1 polymer ?
#
loop_
_entity_poly.entity_id
_entity_poly.type
_entity_poly.pdbx_seq_one_letter_code
_entity_poly.pdbx_strand_id
1 'polypeptide(L)'
;MLPALAWSVGTPPSAASKPMMLAANAPASKSAPLTPAENLVLGTALLLEKERDAFEMSQVFRLALYLRPMRRVYDPNPNLVRAGDDPSAEKTYMERIRSVIKPELVARIDRMALTRKDMEHYLQHHQPLYAVDWKKHPTFALMEYAVNDFHEQIAPPDTIAAKDKDDFYIPESVKRISGKSAGDGKRLFDGICASCHGVDGQGRFPPIAMKSYLSLHSDHEHFEIIKAGPPQKPGAPIVMPTFGDKLTDDQIWAIAQYIRSWENHWADPKNVRRGEAEAKEAGVKFYSTPDLHGIWKAKNGNVVILDVQSDIAYRIMGHIPGSKHIRPEELDTKMKTLPKDKEIIIVDMFGSQGLAPATALAKAGYKTSYLANGMMDWHIVRDFQTEY
;
A
#
# COMPACT_ATOMS: atom_id res chain seq x y z
N MET A 1 -18.21 25.63 11.79
CA MET A 1 -19.32 24.77 11.33
C MET A 1 -19.15 24.56 9.83
N LEU A 2 -18.45 23.50 9.44
CA LEU A 2 -18.36 23.05 8.04
C LEU A 2 -19.57 22.14 7.77
N PRO A 3 -20.22 22.21 6.60
CA PRO A 3 -21.42 21.43 6.33
C PRO A 3 -21.06 19.95 6.16
N ALA A 4 -21.93 19.08 6.65
CA ALA A 4 -21.89 17.65 6.41
C ALA A 4 -21.92 17.40 4.89
N LEU A 5 -20.78 17.01 4.32
CA LEU A 5 -20.71 16.49 2.97
C LEU A 5 -21.49 15.17 2.94
N ALA A 6 -22.59 15.14 2.20
CA ALA A 6 -23.34 13.93 1.92
C ALA A 6 -22.45 12.97 1.11
N TRP A 7 -22.38 11.73 1.57
CA TRP A 7 -21.53 10.68 1.02
C TRP A 7 -22.17 10.16 -0.27
N SER A 8 -21.57 10.47 -1.43
CA SER A 8 -21.93 9.78 -2.67
C SER A 8 -21.16 8.47 -2.71
N VAL A 9 -21.86 7.37 -2.43
CA VAL A 9 -21.39 6.01 -2.63
C VAL A 9 -20.88 5.89 -4.06
N GLY A 10 -19.56 5.70 -4.22
CA GLY A 10 -18.96 5.43 -5.52
C GLY A 10 -19.65 4.23 -6.16
N THR A 11 -19.87 4.29 -7.47
CA THR A 11 -20.53 3.23 -8.22
C THR A 11 -19.88 1.87 -7.94
N PRO A 12 -20.67 0.83 -7.62
CA PRO A 12 -20.14 -0.50 -7.32
C PRO A 12 -19.36 -1.04 -8.52
N PRO A 13 -18.31 -1.87 -8.32
CA PRO A 13 -17.65 -2.54 -9.43
C PRO A 13 -18.69 -3.38 -10.20
N SER A 14 -18.72 -3.15 -11.51
CA SER A 14 -19.65 -3.78 -12.44
C SER A 14 -19.38 -5.28 -12.58
N ALA A 15 -20.47 -6.05 -12.68
CA ALA A 15 -20.55 -7.50 -12.84
C ALA A 15 -19.95 -8.31 -11.68
N ALA A 16 -20.84 -8.98 -10.93
CA ALA A 16 -20.51 -9.84 -9.79
C ALA A 16 -19.41 -10.85 -10.18
N SER A 17 -18.18 -10.57 -9.76
CA SER A 17 -17.09 -11.53 -9.77
C SER A 17 -17.49 -12.71 -8.90
N LYS A 18 -17.19 -13.94 -9.35
CA LYS A 18 -17.47 -15.12 -8.53
C LYS A 18 -16.67 -15.00 -7.22
N PRO A 19 -17.28 -15.24 -6.05
CA PRO A 19 -16.58 -15.23 -4.78
C PRO A 19 -15.45 -16.27 -4.79
N MET A 20 -14.29 -15.86 -4.30
CA MET A 20 -13.09 -16.71 -4.22
C MET A 20 -13.42 -18.03 -3.51
N MET A 21 -13.08 -19.17 -4.14
CA MET A 21 -13.22 -20.48 -3.51
C MET A 21 -11.94 -20.81 -2.75
N LEU A 22 -12.02 -20.74 -1.42
CA LEU A 22 -10.94 -21.10 -0.50
C LEU A 22 -11.47 -22.11 0.51
N ALA A 23 -10.55 -22.76 1.23
CA ALA A 23 -10.90 -23.68 2.30
C ALA A 23 -11.68 -22.94 3.40
N ALA A 24 -12.91 -23.36 3.64
CA ALA A 24 -13.77 -22.76 4.66
C ALA A 24 -13.25 -23.09 6.07
N ASN A 25 -13.22 -22.10 6.95
CA ASN A 25 -13.19 -22.36 8.38
C ASN A 25 -14.58 -22.80 8.85
N ALA A 26 -14.65 -23.71 9.83
CA ALA A 26 -15.92 -24.09 10.43
C ALA A 26 -16.61 -22.86 11.05
N PRO A 27 -17.94 -22.69 10.90
CA PRO A 27 -18.63 -21.52 11.40
C PRO A 27 -18.57 -21.51 12.94
N ALA A 28 -18.01 -20.43 13.50
CA ALA A 28 -18.07 -20.17 14.93
C ALA A 28 -19.50 -19.81 15.36
N SER A 29 -19.87 -20.09 16.62
CA SER A 29 -21.15 -19.63 17.18
C SER A 29 -21.29 -18.11 17.05
N LYS A 30 -22.49 -17.61 16.73
CA LYS A 30 -22.78 -16.16 16.68
C LYS A 30 -22.52 -15.44 17.99
N SER A 31 -22.63 -16.14 19.12
CA SER A 31 -22.33 -15.62 20.45
C SER A 31 -20.85 -15.74 20.84
N ALA A 32 -20.01 -16.33 19.99
CA ALA A 32 -18.59 -16.48 20.30
C ALA A 32 -17.93 -15.10 20.37
N PRO A 33 -17.05 -14.86 21.37
CA PRO A 33 -16.27 -13.64 21.44
C PRO A 33 -15.32 -13.54 20.24
N LEU A 34 -15.03 -12.32 19.82
CA LEU A 34 -14.02 -12.06 18.80
C LEU A 34 -12.61 -12.31 19.35
N THR A 35 -11.68 -12.67 18.46
CA THR A 35 -10.25 -12.67 18.79
C THR A 35 -9.78 -11.25 19.13
N PRO A 36 -8.62 -11.07 19.82
CA PRO A 36 -8.10 -9.75 20.12
C PRO A 36 -7.93 -8.85 18.90
N ALA A 37 -7.49 -9.42 17.77
CA ALA A 37 -7.34 -8.68 16.50
C ALA A 37 -8.69 -8.25 15.93
N GLU A 38 -9.63 -9.18 15.81
CA GLU A 38 -10.98 -8.87 15.33
C GLU A 38 -11.68 -7.83 16.22
N ASN A 39 -11.55 -7.94 17.55
CA ASN A 39 -12.14 -6.97 18.48
C ASN A 39 -11.50 -5.59 18.33
N LEU A 40 -10.16 -5.51 18.20
CA LEU A 40 -9.49 -4.23 17.98
C LEU A 40 -9.93 -3.59 16.67
N VAL A 41 -9.94 -4.34 15.57
CA VAL A 41 -10.28 -3.80 14.24
C VAL A 41 -11.74 -3.39 14.17
N LEU A 42 -12.67 -4.27 14.55
CA LEU A 42 -14.09 -3.95 14.53
C LEU A 42 -14.42 -2.82 15.52
N GLY A 43 -13.89 -2.87 16.74
CA GLY A 43 -14.11 -1.83 17.74
C GLY A 43 -13.58 -0.47 17.29
N THR A 44 -12.43 -0.44 16.61
CA THR A 44 -11.89 0.80 16.03
C THR A 44 -12.80 1.34 14.92
N ALA A 45 -13.25 0.48 13.99
CA ALA A 45 -14.16 0.89 12.91
C ALA A 45 -15.49 1.45 13.46
N LEU A 46 -16.11 0.75 14.42
CA LEU A 46 -17.36 1.18 15.05
C LEU A 46 -17.22 2.48 15.86
N LEU A 47 -16.07 2.69 16.50
CA LEU A 47 -15.80 3.95 17.19
C LEU A 47 -15.59 5.10 16.19
N LEU A 48 -14.87 4.85 15.09
CA LEU A 48 -14.68 5.86 14.05
C LEU A 48 -16.01 6.28 13.41
N GLU A 49 -16.92 5.33 13.18
CA GLU A 49 -18.26 5.58 12.63
C GLU A 49 -19.10 6.45 13.58
N LYS A 50 -19.09 6.13 14.89
CA LYS A 50 -19.93 6.81 15.89
C LYS A 50 -19.36 8.14 16.37
N GLU A 51 -18.04 8.24 16.46
CA GLU A 51 -17.31 9.33 17.12
C GLU A 51 -16.11 9.75 16.27
N ARG A 52 -16.34 10.06 14.99
CA ARG A 52 -15.27 10.42 14.04
C ARG A 52 -14.36 11.53 14.54
N ASP A 53 -14.92 12.55 15.20
CA ASP A 53 -14.18 13.69 15.75
C ASP A 53 -13.26 13.32 16.93
N ALA A 54 -13.36 12.09 17.46
CA ALA A 54 -12.41 11.58 18.45
C ALA A 54 -11.05 11.20 17.84
N PHE A 55 -10.97 11.09 16.51
CA PHE A 55 -9.79 10.72 15.74
C PHE A 55 -9.27 11.91 14.92
N GLU A 56 -7.97 12.17 15.03
CA GLU A 56 -7.27 13.05 14.10
C GLU A 56 -7.19 12.41 12.72
N MET A 57 -7.18 13.21 11.66
CA MET A 57 -7.03 12.72 10.29
C MET A 57 -5.76 11.87 10.12
N SER A 58 -4.63 12.27 10.71
CA SER A 58 -3.40 11.48 10.68
C SER A 58 -3.54 10.13 11.39
N GLN A 59 -4.36 10.02 12.45
CA GLN A 59 -4.63 8.74 13.11
C GLN A 59 -5.36 7.78 12.16
N VAL A 60 -6.40 8.25 11.47
CA VAL A 60 -7.16 7.42 10.52
C VAL A 60 -6.25 6.86 9.42
N PHE A 61 -5.35 7.68 8.88
CA PHE A 61 -4.43 7.24 7.84
C PHE A 61 -3.41 6.23 8.37
N ARG A 62 -2.86 6.45 9.56
CA ARG A 62 -1.93 5.50 10.18
C ARG A 62 -2.61 4.16 10.46
N LEU A 63 -3.86 4.18 10.94
CA LEU A 63 -4.65 2.96 11.11
C LEU A 63 -4.79 2.19 9.79
N ALA A 64 -5.15 2.90 8.70
CA ALA A 64 -5.23 2.31 7.37
C ALA A 64 -3.89 1.65 6.94
N LEU A 65 -2.77 2.32 7.20
CA LEU A 65 -1.44 1.85 6.81
C LEU A 65 -0.91 0.70 7.68
N TYR A 66 -1.24 0.63 8.97
CA TYR A 66 -0.84 -0.50 9.82
C TYR A 66 -1.76 -1.72 9.64
N LEU A 67 -3.02 -1.54 9.25
CA LEU A 67 -3.92 -2.64 8.92
C LEU A 67 -3.58 -3.30 7.58
N ARG A 68 -2.95 -2.55 6.67
CA ARG A 68 -2.54 -3.03 5.35
C ARG A 68 -1.69 -4.31 5.41
N PRO A 69 -0.56 -4.35 6.15
CA PRO A 69 0.19 -5.57 6.37
C PRO A 69 -0.59 -6.65 7.14
N MET A 70 -1.50 -6.26 8.04
CA MET A 70 -2.33 -7.21 8.80
C MET A 70 -3.28 -8.00 7.89
N ARG A 71 -3.80 -7.40 6.81
CA ARG A 71 -4.62 -8.11 5.82
C ARG A 71 -3.90 -9.33 5.24
N ARG A 72 -2.58 -9.23 5.00
CA ARG A 72 -1.78 -10.35 4.49
C ARG A 72 -1.71 -11.51 5.46
N VAL A 73 -1.64 -11.25 6.77
CA VAL A 73 -1.64 -12.30 7.80
C VAL A 73 -2.88 -13.18 7.67
N TYR A 74 -4.03 -12.56 7.37
CA TYR A 74 -5.31 -13.22 7.23
C TYR A 74 -5.70 -13.54 5.78
N ASP A 75 -4.84 -13.24 4.80
CA ASP A 75 -5.14 -13.48 3.40
C ASP A 75 -5.34 -15.01 3.22
N PRO A 76 -6.52 -15.45 2.76
CA PRO A 76 -6.87 -16.85 2.73
C PRO A 76 -6.41 -17.57 1.45
N ASN A 77 -5.71 -16.89 0.53
CA ASN A 77 -5.17 -17.53 -0.68
C ASN A 77 -4.21 -18.68 -0.33
N PRO A 78 -4.53 -19.95 -0.66
CA PRO A 78 -3.71 -21.11 -0.30
C PRO A 78 -2.35 -21.14 -1.02
N ASN A 79 -2.20 -20.38 -2.10
CA ASN A 79 -0.96 -20.27 -2.86
C ASN A 79 -0.10 -19.10 -2.40
N LEU A 80 -0.43 -18.45 -1.28
CA LEU A 80 0.40 -17.40 -0.68
C LEU A 80 1.81 -17.91 -0.42
N VAL A 81 2.79 -17.21 -0.99
CA VAL A 81 4.19 -17.38 -0.60
C VAL A 81 4.38 -16.69 0.74
N ARG A 82 4.16 -17.43 1.83
CA ARG A 82 4.43 -16.96 3.21
C ARG A 82 5.88 -17.16 3.65
N ALA A 83 6.71 -17.72 2.77
CA ALA A 83 8.13 -17.93 3.04
C ALA A 83 8.83 -16.57 3.17
N GLY A 84 9.22 -16.22 4.40
CA GLY A 84 9.80 -14.92 4.76
C GLY A 84 8.88 -13.99 5.54
N ASP A 85 7.60 -14.37 5.73
CA ASP A 85 6.67 -13.62 6.58
C ASP A 85 7.16 -13.66 8.03
N ASP A 86 7.06 -12.52 8.71
CA ASP A 86 7.37 -12.41 10.13
C ASP A 86 6.29 -13.14 10.95
N PRO A 87 6.61 -14.21 11.70
CA PRO A 87 5.63 -14.93 12.51
C PRO A 87 5.04 -14.05 13.63
N SER A 88 5.69 -12.93 13.95
CA SER A 88 5.21 -11.93 14.91
C SER A 88 4.42 -10.79 14.28
N ALA A 89 4.16 -10.81 12.96
CA ALA A 89 3.50 -9.72 12.24
C ALA A 89 2.16 -9.31 12.86
N GLU A 90 1.30 -10.28 13.21
CA GLU A 90 0.02 -10.00 13.87
C GLU A 90 0.24 -9.18 15.15
N LYS A 91 1.10 -9.66 16.05
CA LYS A 91 1.44 -8.99 17.31
C LYS A 91 2.02 -7.59 17.06
N THR A 92 2.99 -7.49 16.17
CA THR A 92 3.67 -6.23 15.84
C THR A 92 2.69 -5.17 15.35
N TYR A 93 1.80 -5.52 14.41
CA TYR A 93 0.85 -4.55 13.87
C TYR A 93 -0.31 -4.26 14.82
N MET A 94 -0.71 -5.23 15.67
CA MET A 94 -1.65 -4.99 16.75
C MET A 94 -1.14 -3.95 17.76
N GLU A 95 0.12 -4.04 18.16
CA GLU A 95 0.76 -3.07 19.06
C GLU A 95 0.82 -1.67 18.41
N ARG A 96 1.16 -1.59 17.12
CA ARG A 96 1.17 -0.33 16.35
C ARG A 96 -0.20 0.30 16.20
N ILE A 97 -1.24 -0.48 15.92
CA ILE A 97 -2.61 0.04 15.85
C ILE A 97 -3.03 0.58 17.21
N ARG A 98 -2.76 -0.14 18.30
CA ARG A 98 -3.06 0.33 19.67
C ARG A 98 -2.31 1.61 20.01
N SER A 99 -1.08 1.80 19.56
CA SER A 99 -0.30 3.02 19.84
C SER A 99 -0.81 4.26 19.10
N VAL A 100 -1.54 4.07 17.99
CA VAL A 100 -2.18 5.17 17.24
C VAL A 100 -3.43 5.67 17.96
N ILE A 101 -4.15 4.78 18.64
CA ILE A 101 -5.44 5.07 19.29
C ILE A 101 -5.17 5.60 20.71
N LYS A 102 -5.93 6.62 21.14
CA LYS A 102 -5.79 7.16 22.50
C LYS A 102 -6.05 6.05 23.56
N PRO A 103 -5.29 5.97 24.66
CA PRO A 103 -5.43 4.88 25.64
C PRO A 103 -6.85 4.67 26.17
N GLU A 104 -7.60 5.76 26.37
CA GLU A 104 -8.99 5.72 26.81
C GLU A 104 -9.93 5.08 25.78
N LEU A 105 -9.68 5.27 24.48
CA LEU A 105 -10.42 4.66 23.39
C LEU A 105 -10.06 3.18 23.25
N VAL A 106 -8.78 2.82 23.39
CA VAL A 106 -8.34 1.41 23.43
C VAL A 106 -9.04 0.67 24.56
N ALA A 107 -9.05 1.23 25.77
CA ALA A 107 -9.72 0.63 26.92
C ALA A 107 -11.24 0.50 26.71
N ARG A 108 -11.87 1.42 25.97
CA ARG A 108 -13.28 1.31 25.58
C ARG A 108 -13.49 0.15 24.61
N ILE A 109 -12.66 0.01 23.58
CA ILE A 109 -12.70 -1.10 22.61
C ILE A 109 -12.59 -2.45 23.33
N ASP A 110 -11.65 -2.57 24.26
CA ASP A 110 -11.43 -3.81 25.03
C ASP A 110 -12.66 -4.18 25.90
N ARG A 111 -13.52 -3.20 26.26
CA ARG A 111 -14.76 -3.42 27.02
C ARG A 111 -16.00 -3.65 26.15
N MET A 112 -15.93 -3.49 24.83
CA MET A 112 -17.11 -3.61 23.95
C MET A 112 -17.69 -5.03 23.90
N ALA A 113 -16.93 -6.05 24.36
CA ALA A 113 -17.35 -7.45 24.41
C ALA A 113 -17.97 -7.93 23.08
N LEU A 114 -17.37 -7.52 21.96
CA LEU A 114 -17.91 -7.78 20.63
C LEU A 114 -17.92 -9.27 20.31
N THR A 115 -18.95 -9.68 19.58
CA THR A 115 -19.23 -11.06 19.21
C THR A 115 -19.16 -11.26 17.71
N ARG A 116 -19.17 -12.54 17.29
CA ARG A 116 -19.33 -12.90 15.87
C ARG A 116 -20.57 -12.29 15.24
N LYS A 117 -21.67 -12.16 15.98
CA LYS A 117 -22.89 -11.48 15.50
C LYS A 117 -22.65 -10.02 15.15
N ASP A 118 -21.88 -9.29 15.95
CA ASP A 118 -21.59 -7.87 15.72
C ASP A 118 -20.71 -7.69 14.46
N MET A 119 -19.72 -8.58 14.30
CA MET A 119 -18.89 -8.61 13.10
C MET A 119 -19.70 -8.99 11.85
N GLU A 120 -20.56 -10.01 11.91
CA GLU A 120 -21.48 -10.34 10.80
C GLU A 120 -22.39 -9.16 10.44
N HIS A 121 -22.89 -8.43 11.45
CA HIS A 121 -23.70 -7.24 11.23
C HIS A 121 -22.90 -6.15 10.50
N TYR A 122 -21.69 -5.83 10.96
CA TYR A 122 -20.80 -4.88 10.30
C TYR A 122 -20.54 -5.28 8.83
N LEU A 123 -20.16 -6.53 8.57
CA LEU A 123 -19.86 -7.06 7.24
C LEU A 123 -21.07 -7.07 6.27
N GLN A 124 -22.29 -7.06 6.79
CA GLN A 124 -23.52 -6.98 5.98
C GLN A 124 -23.91 -5.55 5.59
N HIS A 125 -23.44 -4.56 6.34
CA HIS A 125 -23.89 -3.16 6.21
C HIS A 125 -22.81 -2.21 5.72
N HIS A 126 -21.56 -2.67 5.57
CA HIS A 126 -20.43 -1.87 5.07
C HIS A 126 -20.05 -2.24 3.64
N GLN A 127 -19.42 -1.31 2.94
CA GLN A 127 -19.04 -1.50 1.54
C GLN A 127 -18.04 -2.65 1.43
N PRO A 128 -18.36 -3.69 0.65
CA PRO A 128 -17.45 -4.80 0.48
C PRO A 128 -16.27 -4.37 -0.38
N LEU A 129 -15.09 -4.32 0.22
CA LEU A 129 -13.86 -4.17 -0.54
C LEU A 129 -13.54 -5.49 -1.25
N TYR A 130 -13.20 -5.42 -2.53
CA TYR A 130 -12.65 -6.56 -3.28
C TYR A 130 -13.55 -7.82 -3.32
N ALA A 131 -14.87 -7.68 -3.17
CA ALA A 131 -15.85 -8.78 -3.26
C ALA A 131 -15.52 -10.02 -2.39
N VAL A 132 -14.90 -9.83 -1.22
CA VAL A 132 -14.57 -10.94 -0.31
C VAL A 132 -15.83 -11.67 0.15
N ASP A 133 -15.84 -13.01 0.05
CA ASP A 133 -16.90 -13.86 0.63
C ASP A 133 -16.75 -13.92 2.16
N TRP A 134 -17.33 -12.93 2.84
CA TRP A 134 -17.23 -12.79 4.27
C TRP A 134 -17.82 -13.98 5.05
N LYS A 135 -18.70 -14.78 4.44
CA LYS A 135 -19.25 -15.99 5.10
C LYS A 135 -18.19 -17.08 5.23
N LYS A 136 -17.26 -17.16 4.28
CA LYS A 136 -16.15 -18.11 4.32
C LYS A 136 -14.91 -17.55 5.01
N HIS A 137 -14.66 -16.24 4.85
CA HIS A 137 -13.46 -15.57 5.37
C HIS A 137 -13.81 -14.30 6.17
N PRO A 138 -14.53 -14.42 7.28
CA PRO A 138 -15.05 -13.26 8.00
C PRO A 138 -13.94 -12.38 8.60
N THR A 139 -12.87 -12.98 9.10
CA THR A 139 -11.72 -12.24 9.64
C THR A 139 -11.03 -11.44 8.55
N PHE A 140 -10.74 -12.05 7.41
CA PHE A 140 -10.12 -11.37 6.28
C PHE A 140 -11.01 -10.26 5.72
N ALA A 141 -12.32 -10.54 5.57
CA ALA A 141 -13.29 -9.55 5.16
C ALA A 141 -13.34 -8.36 6.12
N LEU A 142 -13.27 -8.59 7.43
CA LEU A 142 -13.19 -7.51 8.42
C LEU A 142 -11.94 -6.66 8.20
N MET A 143 -10.76 -7.28 7.98
CA MET A 143 -9.53 -6.54 7.73
C MET A 143 -9.59 -5.74 6.43
N GLU A 144 -10.12 -6.31 5.35
CA GLU A 144 -10.29 -5.62 4.06
C GLU A 144 -11.30 -4.46 4.15
N TYR A 145 -12.46 -4.69 4.76
CA TYR A 145 -13.53 -3.69 4.82
C TYR A 145 -13.17 -2.56 5.79
N ALA A 146 -12.56 -2.88 6.94
CA ALA A 146 -12.07 -1.86 7.85
C ALA A 146 -10.97 -1.02 7.20
N VAL A 147 -10.04 -1.64 6.45
CA VAL A 147 -9.07 -0.90 5.65
C VAL A 147 -9.75 0.05 4.67
N ASN A 148 -10.85 -0.35 4.01
CA ASN A 148 -11.65 0.55 3.17
C ASN A 148 -12.22 1.73 3.95
N ASP A 149 -12.83 1.50 5.10
CA ASP A 149 -13.42 2.55 5.94
C ASP A 149 -12.36 3.56 6.42
N PHE A 150 -11.12 3.11 6.64
CA PHE A 150 -9.99 3.98 6.93
C PHE A 150 -9.38 4.63 5.66
N HIS A 151 -9.55 4.02 4.47
CA HIS A 151 -9.04 4.50 3.17
C HIS A 151 -9.97 5.44 2.40
N GLU A 152 -11.29 5.35 2.59
CA GLU A 152 -12.30 6.13 1.84
C GLU A 152 -12.15 7.66 2.03
N GLN A 153 -11.25 8.10 2.90
CA GLN A 153 -10.84 9.49 3.02
C GLN A 153 -9.76 9.92 2.00
N ILE A 154 -9.28 9.00 1.14
CA ILE A 154 -8.14 9.23 0.22
C ILE A 154 -8.47 8.90 -1.24
N ALA A 155 -9.25 7.84 -1.48
CA ALA A 155 -9.71 7.56 -2.84
C ALA A 155 -10.59 8.74 -3.29
N PRO A 156 -10.22 9.45 -4.38
CA PRO A 156 -11.04 10.54 -4.85
C PRO A 156 -12.45 10.02 -5.11
N PRO A 157 -13.53 10.71 -4.70
CA PRO A 157 -14.89 10.31 -5.02
C PRO A 157 -15.12 10.23 -6.54
N ASP A 158 -14.26 10.90 -7.31
CA ASP A 158 -14.22 10.89 -8.76
C ASP A 158 -13.07 10.02 -9.29
N THR A 159 -13.38 8.75 -9.60
CA THR A 159 -12.45 7.81 -10.24
C THR A 159 -13.05 7.26 -11.53
N ILE A 160 -12.19 6.91 -12.49
CA ILE A 160 -12.59 6.29 -13.75
C ILE A 160 -13.21 4.93 -13.44
N ALA A 161 -14.47 4.74 -13.81
CA ALA A 161 -15.15 3.46 -13.61
C ALA A 161 -14.47 2.36 -14.44
N ALA A 162 -14.48 1.13 -13.93
CA ALA A 162 -13.79 0.00 -14.58
C ALA A 162 -14.16 -0.20 -16.06
N LYS A 163 -15.41 0.05 -16.42
CA LYS A 163 -15.96 -0.03 -17.79
C LYS A 163 -15.48 1.11 -18.72
N ASP A 164 -15.01 2.21 -18.15
CA ASP A 164 -14.60 3.42 -18.88
C ASP A 164 -13.06 3.48 -19.05
N LYS A 165 -12.34 2.46 -18.56
CA LYS A 165 -10.89 2.31 -18.76
C LYS A 165 -10.60 1.73 -20.13
N ASP A 166 -9.48 2.14 -20.73
CA ASP A 166 -9.08 1.72 -22.07
C ASP A 166 -8.93 0.21 -22.19
N ASP A 167 -9.31 -0.32 -23.36
CA ASP A 167 -9.14 -1.74 -23.68
C ASP A 167 -7.65 -2.08 -23.89
N PHE A 168 -7.30 -3.34 -23.65
CA PHE A 168 -5.95 -3.86 -23.84
C PHE A 168 -5.99 -5.14 -24.67
N TYR A 169 -5.37 -5.10 -25.84
CA TYR A 169 -5.30 -6.26 -26.72
C TYR A 169 -4.37 -7.34 -26.15
N ILE A 170 -4.92 -8.53 -25.92
CA ILE A 170 -4.17 -9.72 -25.50
C ILE A 170 -4.12 -10.72 -26.68
N PRO A 171 -2.93 -11.08 -27.18
CA PRO A 171 -2.78 -12.09 -28.23
C PRO A 171 -3.35 -13.46 -27.83
N GLU A 172 -3.90 -14.20 -28.79
CA GLU A 172 -4.48 -15.53 -28.53
C GLU A 172 -3.47 -16.53 -27.95
N SER A 173 -2.18 -16.39 -28.31
CA SER A 173 -1.10 -17.19 -27.73
C SER A 173 -0.94 -16.98 -26.22
N VAL A 174 -1.21 -15.76 -25.72
CA VAL A 174 -1.15 -15.41 -24.30
C VAL A 174 -2.44 -15.85 -23.60
N LYS A 175 -3.61 -15.64 -24.23
CA LYS A 175 -4.91 -16.08 -23.69
C LYS A 175 -5.00 -17.58 -23.41
N ARG A 176 -4.27 -18.40 -24.18
CA ARG A 176 -4.22 -19.87 -24.02
C ARG A 176 -3.37 -20.35 -22.84
N ILE A 177 -2.63 -19.47 -22.16
CA ILE A 177 -1.83 -19.85 -20.99
C ILE A 177 -2.78 -20.19 -19.83
N SER A 178 -2.62 -21.34 -19.19
CA SER A 178 -3.62 -21.86 -18.25
C SER A 178 -3.72 -21.10 -16.92
N GLY A 179 -2.61 -20.49 -16.47
CA GLY A 179 -2.50 -19.95 -15.11
C GLY A 179 -2.24 -21.02 -14.04
N LYS A 180 -2.10 -22.30 -14.42
CA LYS A 180 -1.95 -23.43 -13.49
C LYS A 180 -0.56 -24.04 -13.49
N SER A 181 0.21 -23.83 -14.55
CA SER A 181 1.53 -24.45 -14.68
C SER A 181 2.62 -23.54 -14.10
N ALA A 182 3.70 -24.15 -13.61
CA ALA A 182 4.87 -23.40 -13.17
C ALA A 182 5.38 -22.50 -14.32
N GLY A 183 5.59 -21.22 -14.02
CA GLY A 183 6.02 -20.22 -15.01
C GLY A 183 4.91 -19.55 -15.82
N ASP A 184 3.66 -20.01 -15.74
CA ASP A 184 2.52 -19.36 -16.42
C ASP A 184 2.37 -17.90 -15.98
N GLY A 185 2.51 -17.62 -14.69
CA GLY A 185 2.43 -16.27 -14.14
C GLY A 185 3.42 -15.30 -14.77
N LYS A 186 4.68 -15.73 -14.94
CA LYS A 186 5.70 -14.93 -15.63
C LYS A 186 5.34 -14.68 -17.09
N ARG A 187 4.92 -15.73 -17.82
CA ARG A 187 4.59 -15.62 -19.24
C ARG A 187 3.39 -14.70 -19.48
N LEU A 188 2.38 -14.78 -18.62
CA LEU A 188 1.23 -13.88 -18.62
C LEU A 188 1.68 -12.43 -18.32
N PHE A 189 2.49 -12.24 -17.28
CA PHE A 189 2.99 -10.93 -16.91
C PHE A 189 3.84 -10.29 -18.03
N ASP A 190 4.77 -11.04 -18.62
CA ASP A 190 5.62 -10.59 -19.74
C ASP A 190 4.76 -10.16 -20.94
N GLY A 191 3.68 -10.88 -21.23
CA GLY A 191 2.82 -10.63 -22.38
C GLY A 191 1.77 -9.54 -22.19
N ILE A 192 1.48 -9.14 -20.94
CA ILE A 192 0.35 -8.25 -20.61
C ILE A 192 0.79 -7.03 -19.80
N CYS A 193 1.59 -7.23 -18.77
CA CYS A 193 1.87 -6.21 -17.75
C CYS A 193 3.22 -5.51 -17.97
N ALA A 194 4.21 -6.22 -18.51
CA ALA A 194 5.59 -5.77 -18.59
C ALA A 194 5.79 -4.53 -19.48
N SER A 195 4.90 -4.25 -20.44
CA SER A 195 4.98 -3.04 -21.28
C SER A 195 4.88 -1.74 -20.47
N CYS A 196 4.16 -1.78 -19.34
CA CYS A 196 3.98 -0.64 -18.43
C CYS A 196 4.80 -0.78 -17.15
N HIS A 197 4.77 -1.98 -16.55
CA HIS A 197 5.42 -2.28 -15.26
C HIS A 197 6.86 -2.77 -15.39
N GLY A 198 7.40 -2.94 -16.59
CA GLY A 198 8.75 -3.49 -16.82
C GLY A 198 8.80 -5.01 -16.59
N VAL A 199 9.71 -5.71 -17.25
CA VAL A 199 9.87 -7.18 -17.13
C VAL A 199 10.30 -7.63 -15.73
N ASP A 200 10.80 -6.70 -14.94
CA ASP A 200 11.29 -6.83 -13.57
C ASP A 200 10.36 -6.15 -12.54
N GLY A 201 9.21 -5.63 -12.98
CA GLY A 201 8.27 -4.90 -12.11
C GLY A 201 8.76 -3.50 -11.68
N GLN A 202 9.86 -2.99 -12.24
CA GLN A 202 10.48 -1.70 -11.92
C GLN A 202 10.14 -0.57 -12.92
N GLY A 203 9.14 -0.81 -13.78
CA GLY A 203 8.74 0.06 -14.88
C GLY A 203 8.15 1.41 -14.46
N ARG A 204 7.70 2.16 -15.47
CA ARG A 204 7.45 3.61 -15.37
C ARG A 204 6.22 3.99 -14.51
N PHE A 205 5.28 3.08 -14.28
CA PHE A 205 4.00 3.40 -13.63
C PHE A 205 3.40 2.23 -12.82
N PRO A 206 3.30 2.35 -11.49
CA PRO A 206 4.43 2.52 -10.56
C PRO A 206 5.34 1.28 -10.54
N PRO A 207 6.51 1.34 -9.88
CA PRO A 207 7.29 0.13 -9.59
C PRO A 207 6.53 -0.72 -8.57
N ILE A 208 6.15 -1.92 -9.00
CA ILE A 208 5.34 -2.88 -8.24
C ILE A 208 6.19 -3.97 -7.59
N ALA A 209 7.49 -4.03 -7.89
CA ALA A 209 8.43 -4.99 -7.30
C ALA A 209 9.06 -4.49 -5.99
N MET A 210 8.80 -3.24 -5.58
CA MET A 210 9.41 -2.68 -4.37
C MET A 210 8.86 -3.34 -3.11
N LYS A 211 9.74 -3.75 -2.18
CA LYS A 211 9.31 -4.34 -0.90
C LYS A 211 8.38 -3.41 -0.11
N SER A 212 8.66 -2.11 -0.12
CA SER A 212 7.82 -1.08 0.50
C SER A 212 6.39 -1.01 -0.05
N TYR A 213 6.18 -1.47 -1.29
CA TYR A 213 4.87 -1.60 -1.92
C TYR A 213 4.26 -2.98 -1.65
N LEU A 214 5.02 -4.05 -1.93
CA LEU A 214 4.57 -5.43 -1.78
C LEU A 214 4.17 -5.74 -0.33
N SER A 215 4.88 -5.23 0.67
CA SER A 215 4.56 -5.50 2.09
C SER A 215 3.22 -4.89 2.56
N LEU A 216 2.63 -3.96 1.80
CA LEU A 216 1.42 -3.23 2.18
C LEU A 216 0.14 -3.75 1.52
N HIS A 217 0.28 -4.49 0.43
CA HIS A 217 -0.87 -4.97 -0.34
C HIS A 217 -1.06 -6.46 -0.04
N SER A 218 -2.32 -6.91 0.09
CA SER A 218 -2.65 -8.34 0.13
C SER A 218 -2.53 -8.93 -1.27
N ASP A 219 -2.51 -10.26 -1.40
CA ASP A 219 -2.53 -10.88 -2.73
C ASP A 219 -3.91 -10.74 -3.35
N HIS A 220 -4.96 -10.79 -2.52
CA HIS A 220 -6.32 -10.50 -2.95
C HIS A 220 -6.47 -9.09 -3.52
N GLU A 221 -5.84 -8.10 -2.89
CA GLU A 221 -5.80 -6.73 -3.43
C GLU A 221 -5.08 -6.68 -4.78
N HIS A 222 -3.96 -7.38 -4.95
CA HIS A 222 -3.32 -7.46 -6.26
C HIS A 222 -4.22 -8.12 -7.31
N PHE A 223 -4.89 -9.21 -6.95
CA PHE A 223 -5.84 -9.90 -7.81
C PHE A 223 -6.93 -8.93 -8.30
N GLU A 224 -7.53 -8.16 -7.39
CA GLU A 224 -8.57 -7.19 -7.75
C GLU A 224 -8.03 -5.96 -8.50
N ILE A 225 -6.84 -5.49 -8.17
CA ILE A 225 -6.16 -4.44 -8.96
C ILE A 225 -5.94 -4.91 -10.40
N ILE A 226 -5.57 -6.17 -10.63
CA ILE A 226 -5.47 -6.71 -12.00
C ILE A 226 -6.87 -6.85 -12.61
N LYS A 227 -7.83 -7.37 -11.86
CA LYS A 227 -9.18 -7.65 -12.38
C LYS A 227 -9.95 -6.39 -12.78
N ALA A 228 -10.02 -5.41 -11.87
CA ALA A 228 -10.85 -4.21 -11.97
C ALA A 228 -10.03 -2.91 -12.16
N GLY A 229 -8.70 -2.99 -12.05
CA GLY A 229 -7.83 -1.83 -12.07
C GLY A 229 -7.85 -1.05 -10.73
N PRO A 230 -6.81 -0.26 -10.43
CA PRO A 230 -6.78 0.58 -9.25
C PRO A 230 -7.69 1.82 -9.39
N PRO A 231 -8.06 2.50 -8.29
CA PRO A 231 -8.71 3.80 -8.35
C PRO A 231 -7.79 4.83 -9.04
N GLN A 232 -8.26 5.46 -10.12
CA GLN A 232 -7.50 6.47 -10.88
C GLN A 232 -8.41 7.64 -11.24
N LYS A 233 -7.93 8.87 -11.08
CA LYS A 233 -8.68 10.08 -11.42
C LYS A 233 -8.87 10.21 -12.94
N PRO A 234 -9.98 10.80 -13.40
CA PRO A 234 -10.09 11.27 -14.78
C PRO A 234 -8.91 12.17 -15.16
N GLY A 235 -8.38 11.99 -16.37
CA GLY A 235 -7.20 12.73 -16.86
C GLY A 235 -5.85 12.24 -16.32
N ALA A 236 -5.80 11.12 -15.60
CA ALA A 236 -4.53 10.47 -15.26
C ALA A 236 -3.70 10.23 -16.55
N PRO A 237 -2.39 10.53 -16.55
CA PRO A 237 -1.57 10.45 -17.75
C PRO A 237 -1.47 9.02 -18.29
N ILE A 238 -1.62 8.03 -17.41
CA ILE A 238 -1.74 6.61 -17.75
C ILE A 238 -2.82 5.98 -16.89
N VAL A 239 -3.70 5.23 -17.53
CA VAL A 239 -4.77 4.46 -16.92
C VAL A 239 -4.41 2.96 -17.06
N MET A 240 -4.47 2.21 -15.96
CA MET A 240 -4.25 0.77 -15.97
C MET A 240 -5.53 0.10 -16.50
N PRO A 241 -5.45 -0.71 -17.58
CA PRO A 241 -6.59 -1.47 -18.10
C PRO A 241 -7.17 -2.45 -17.08
N THR A 242 -8.38 -2.92 -17.35
CA THR A 242 -9.01 -4.00 -16.57
C THR A 242 -8.87 -5.34 -17.30
N PHE A 243 -8.81 -6.42 -16.54
CA PHE A 243 -8.56 -7.75 -17.10
C PHE A 243 -9.61 -8.79 -16.72
N GLY A 244 -10.63 -8.45 -15.92
CA GLY A 244 -11.65 -9.39 -15.44
C GLY A 244 -12.56 -9.98 -16.52
N ASP A 245 -12.69 -9.33 -17.66
CA ASP A 245 -13.39 -9.84 -18.85
C ASP A 245 -12.45 -10.52 -19.86
N LYS A 246 -11.13 -10.46 -19.65
CA LYS A 246 -10.10 -10.93 -20.60
C LYS A 246 -9.32 -12.13 -20.10
N LEU A 247 -9.20 -12.28 -18.78
CA LEU A 247 -8.46 -13.33 -18.10
C LEU A 247 -9.37 -14.12 -17.17
N THR A 248 -9.07 -15.40 -17.04
CA THR A 248 -9.64 -16.27 -16.00
C THR A 248 -9.05 -15.94 -14.63
N ASP A 249 -9.77 -16.24 -13.56
CA ASP A 249 -9.27 -16.05 -12.19
C ASP A 249 -7.94 -16.83 -11.97
N ASP A 250 -7.79 -18.03 -12.54
CA ASP A 250 -6.54 -18.80 -12.47
C ASP A 250 -5.35 -18.05 -13.09
N GLN A 251 -5.56 -17.37 -14.23
CA GLN A 251 -4.52 -16.56 -14.88
C GLN A 251 -4.16 -15.33 -14.04
N ILE A 252 -5.15 -14.64 -13.47
CA ILE A 252 -4.91 -13.46 -12.61
C ILE A 252 -4.13 -13.88 -11.36
N TRP A 253 -4.50 -15.00 -10.73
CA TRP A 253 -3.78 -15.54 -9.59
C TRP A 253 -2.33 -15.90 -9.92
N ALA A 254 -2.09 -16.49 -11.10
CA ALA A 254 -0.73 -16.78 -11.54
C ALA A 254 0.11 -15.50 -11.69
N ILE A 255 -0.47 -14.42 -12.23
CA ILE A 255 0.20 -13.10 -12.32
C ILE A 255 0.49 -12.55 -10.92
N ALA A 256 -0.49 -12.54 -10.03
CA ALA A 256 -0.33 -12.06 -8.66
C ALA A 256 0.80 -12.81 -7.92
N GLN A 257 0.86 -14.15 -8.04
CA GLN A 257 1.93 -14.97 -7.48
C GLN A 257 3.30 -14.63 -8.08
N TYR A 258 3.37 -14.36 -9.39
CA TYR A 258 4.62 -13.94 -10.03
C TYR A 258 5.11 -12.59 -9.48
N ILE A 259 4.20 -11.60 -9.34
CA ILE A 259 4.52 -10.30 -8.73
C ILE A 259 5.08 -10.48 -7.31
N ARG A 260 4.51 -11.42 -6.54
CA ARG A 260 4.97 -11.71 -5.17
C ARG A 260 6.35 -12.31 -5.08
N SER A 261 6.79 -13.06 -6.09
CA SER A 261 8.13 -13.65 -6.12
C SER A 261 9.26 -12.61 -6.02
N TRP A 262 8.98 -11.35 -6.37
CA TRP A 262 9.95 -10.25 -6.23
C TRP A 262 10.16 -9.79 -4.80
N GLU A 263 9.25 -10.01 -3.86
CA GLU A 263 9.43 -9.50 -2.50
C GLU A 263 10.69 -10.07 -1.82
N ASN A 264 11.06 -11.30 -2.16
CA ASN A 264 12.28 -11.95 -1.67
C ASN A 264 13.54 -11.55 -2.45
N HIS A 265 13.40 -10.86 -3.59
CA HIS A 265 14.47 -10.53 -4.53
C HIS A 265 14.45 -9.06 -4.98
N TRP A 266 13.72 -8.19 -4.28
CA TRP A 266 13.53 -6.79 -4.67
C TRP A 266 14.85 -6.01 -4.65
N ALA A 267 15.79 -6.44 -3.81
CA ALA A 267 17.14 -5.89 -3.70
C ALA A 267 18.19 -6.73 -4.46
N ASP A 268 17.77 -7.67 -5.32
CA ASP A 268 18.69 -8.34 -6.23
C ASP A 268 19.38 -7.28 -7.10
N PRO A 269 20.72 -7.21 -7.12
CA PRO A 269 21.46 -6.26 -7.95
C PRO A 269 21.10 -6.31 -9.45
N LYS A 270 20.46 -7.40 -9.92
CA LYS A 270 19.96 -7.54 -11.30
C LYS A 270 18.62 -6.83 -11.53
N ASN A 271 17.86 -6.55 -10.48
CA ASN A 271 16.56 -5.86 -10.51
C ASN A 271 16.77 -4.36 -10.21
N VAL A 272 17.61 -3.70 -11.01
CA VAL A 272 17.95 -2.28 -10.79
C VAL A 272 16.72 -1.44 -11.10
N ARG A 273 16.13 -0.83 -10.06
CA ARG A 273 15.02 0.10 -10.23
C ARG A 273 15.40 1.24 -11.17
N ARG A 274 14.47 1.62 -12.05
CA ARG A 274 14.71 2.61 -13.09
C ARG A 274 15.26 3.91 -12.51
N GLY A 275 16.33 4.45 -13.09
CA GLY A 275 16.96 5.68 -12.63
C GLY A 275 18.05 5.49 -11.57
N GLU A 276 18.17 4.29 -10.97
CA GLU A 276 19.19 4.05 -9.94
C GLU A 276 20.59 4.00 -10.53
N ALA A 277 20.79 3.41 -11.71
CA ALA A 277 22.09 3.40 -12.37
C ALA A 277 22.56 4.82 -12.68
N GLU A 278 21.69 5.63 -13.28
CA GLU A 278 21.96 7.03 -13.61
C GLU A 278 22.20 7.88 -12.36
N ALA A 279 21.49 7.61 -11.26
CA ALA A 279 21.71 8.26 -9.98
C ALA A 279 23.10 7.90 -9.41
N LYS A 280 23.47 6.61 -9.43
CA LYS A 280 24.79 6.14 -8.98
C LYS A 280 25.91 6.74 -9.82
N GLU A 281 25.76 6.78 -11.14
CA GLU A 281 26.71 7.42 -12.07
C GLU A 281 26.85 8.92 -11.80
N ALA A 282 25.76 9.60 -11.43
CA ALA A 282 25.79 10.98 -11.00
C ALA A 282 26.40 11.19 -9.60
N GLY A 283 26.77 10.13 -8.89
CA GLY A 283 27.39 10.18 -7.57
C GLY A 283 26.41 10.16 -6.39
N VAL A 284 25.14 9.79 -6.61
CA VAL A 284 24.16 9.66 -5.53
C VAL A 284 24.50 8.45 -4.66
N LYS A 285 24.66 8.68 -3.35
CA LYS A 285 24.86 7.63 -2.35
C LYS A 285 23.53 7.10 -1.83
N PHE A 286 23.40 5.79 -1.65
CA PHE A 286 22.18 5.16 -1.14
C PHE A 286 22.36 4.79 0.34
N TYR A 287 21.39 5.16 1.18
CA TYR A 287 21.32 4.74 2.57
C TYR A 287 20.25 3.68 2.77
N SER A 288 20.58 2.70 3.62
CA SER A 288 19.56 1.87 4.25
C SER A 288 18.79 2.72 5.28
N THR A 289 17.56 2.32 5.57
CA THR A 289 16.74 3.01 6.58
C THR A 289 17.38 3.01 7.97
N PRO A 290 18.02 1.93 8.46
CA PRO A 290 18.78 1.96 9.71
C PRO A 290 19.93 2.98 9.70
N ASP A 291 20.68 3.09 8.60
CA ASP A 291 21.79 4.04 8.50
C ASP A 291 21.29 5.48 8.56
N LEU A 292 20.25 5.81 7.79
CA LEU A 292 19.65 7.14 7.83
C LEU A 292 19.06 7.45 9.20
N HIS A 293 18.41 6.47 9.85
CA HIS A 293 17.89 6.65 11.21
C HIS A 293 19.02 6.94 12.21
N GLY A 294 20.17 6.29 12.08
CA GLY A 294 21.36 6.61 12.86
C GLY A 294 21.86 8.05 12.65
N ILE A 295 21.91 8.50 11.38
CA ILE A 295 22.29 9.88 11.02
C ILE A 295 21.30 10.90 11.60
N TRP A 296 20.00 10.64 11.47
CA TRP A 296 18.93 11.50 12.00
C TRP A 296 18.98 11.58 13.53
N LYS A 297 19.12 10.44 14.22
CA LYS A 297 19.21 10.38 15.68
C LYS A 297 20.45 11.11 16.22
N ALA A 298 21.56 11.07 15.50
CA ALA A 298 22.77 11.81 15.84
C ALA A 298 22.64 13.33 15.65
N LYS A 299 21.53 13.82 15.07
CA LYS A 299 21.29 15.23 14.75
C LYS A 299 22.46 15.85 13.96
N ASN A 300 22.96 15.12 12.98
CA ASN A 300 24.12 15.56 12.20
C ASN A 300 23.79 16.85 11.42
N GLY A 301 24.33 17.99 11.88
CA GLY A 301 24.07 19.30 11.26
C GLY A 301 24.61 19.46 9.84
N ASN A 302 25.43 18.52 9.36
CA ASN A 302 25.99 18.49 8.00
C ASN A 302 25.09 17.80 6.97
N VAL A 303 23.90 17.36 7.37
CA VAL A 303 22.91 16.78 6.44
C VAL A 303 21.61 17.59 6.44
N VAL A 304 20.91 17.56 5.31
CA VAL A 304 19.53 18.03 5.16
C VAL A 304 18.73 16.87 4.59
N ILE A 305 17.70 16.44 5.31
CA ILE A 305 16.73 15.47 4.79
C ILE A 305 15.71 16.26 3.98
N LEU A 306 15.58 15.94 2.69
CA LEU A 306 14.65 16.56 1.76
C LEU A 306 13.57 15.54 1.35
N ASP A 307 12.38 15.74 1.87
CA ASP A 307 11.20 14.97 1.53
C ASP A 307 10.54 15.51 0.26
N VAL A 308 10.45 14.66 -0.76
CA VAL A 308 9.88 14.97 -2.07
C VAL A 308 8.55 14.27 -2.32
N GLN A 309 7.84 13.86 -1.27
CA GLN A 309 6.50 13.29 -1.38
C GLN A 309 5.48 14.35 -1.87
N SER A 310 4.21 13.95 -2.02
CA SER A 310 3.12 14.93 -2.18
C SER A 310 2.80 15.63 -0.86
N ASP A 311 2.11 16.77 -0.90
CA ASP A 311 1.69 17.50 0.31
C ASP A 311 0.86 16.62 1.28
N ILE A 312 -0.04 15.81 0.73
CA ILE A 312 -0.89 14.90 1.53
C ILE A 312 -0.05 13.82 2.18
N ALA A 313 0.88 13.23 1.43
CA ALA A 313 1.78 12.21 1.96
C ALA A 313 2.67 12.79 3.08
N TYR A 314 3.28 13.96 2.85
CA TYR A 314 4.12 14.63 3.84
C TYR A 314 3.35 14.95 5.14
N ARG A 315 2.16 15.56 5.03
CA ARG A 315 1.41 16.06 6.19
C ARG A 315 0.56 15.00 6.90
N ILE A 316 -0.03 14.07 6.15
CA ILE A 316 -1.04 13.16 6.71
C ILE A 316 -0.50 11.74 6.88
N MET A 317 0.34 11.28 5.96
CA MET A 317 0.98 9.96 6.06
C MET A 317 2.28 10.00 6.86
N GLY A 318 2.79 11.21 7.09
CA GLY A 318 3.89 11.51 7.97
C GLY A 318 5.24 11.61 7.26
N HIS A 319 6.15 12.33 7.90
CA HIS A 319 7.49 12.62 7.39
C HIS A 319 8.56 12.42 8.49
N ILE A 320 9.83 12.35 8.09
CA ILE A 320 10.94 12.29 9.05
C ILE A 320 10.99 13.62 9.82
N PRO A 321 11.04 13.60 11.16
CA PRO A 321 11.08 14.83 11.96
C PRO A 321 12.20 15.77 11.56
N GLY A 322 11.86 17.05 11.34
CA GLY A 322 12.80 18.09 10.91
C GLY A 322 13.26 18.00 9.44
N SER A 323 12.64 17.15 8.63
CA SER A 323 12.87 17.17 7.17
C SER A 323 12.32 18.45 6.52
N LYS A 324 12.90 18.82 5.38
CA LYS A 324 12.38 19.90 4.51
C LYS A 324 11.47 19.29 3.45
N HIS A 325 10.45 20.01 3.02
CA HIS A 325 9.55 19.57 1.96
C HIS A 325 9.69 20.41 0.68
N ILE A 326 10.00 19.75 -0.44
CA ILE A 326 9.97 20.34 -1.79
C ILE A 326 9.43 19.27 -2.75
N ARG A 327 8.31 19.55 -3.41
CA ARG A 327 7.73 18.59 -4.37
C ARG A 327 8.60 18.47 -5.62
N PRO A 328 8.60 17.32 -6.33
CA PRO A 328 9.46 17.12 -7.51
C PRO A 328 9.29 18.21 -8.57
N GLU A 329 8.07 18.67 -8.82
CA GLU A 329 7.74 19.73 -9.79
C GLU A 329 8.23 21.13 -9.37
N GLU A 330 8.53 21.33 -8.08
CA GLU A 330 9.01 22.60 -7.56
C GLU A 330 10.55 22.66 -7.48
N LEU A 331 11.21 21.51 -7.62
CA LEU A 331 12.64 21.36 -7.36
C LEU A 331 13.46 22.33 -8.20
N ASP A 332 13.20 22.46 -9.50
CA ASP A 332 13.97 23.33 -10.40
C ASP A 332 13.99 24.79 -9.93
N THR A 333 12.86 25.27 -9.38
CA THR A 333 12.73 26.65 -8.88
C THR A 333 13.29 26.82 -7.48
N LYS A 334 13.17 25.79 -6.62
CA LYS A 334 13.55 25.85 -5.21
C LYS A 334 14.95 25.28 -4.92
N MET A 335 15.60 24.65 -5.89
CA MET A 335 16.90 23.97 -5.72
C MET A 335 17.94 24.89 -5.08
N LYS A 336 18.01 26.15 -5.52
CA LYS A 336 18.98 27.15 -5.02
C LYS A 336 18.77 27.52 -3.55
N THR A 337 17.63 27.18 -2.95
CA THR A 337 17.38 27.38 -1.50
C THR A 337 18.04 26.29 -0.63
N LEU A 338 18.51 25.20 -1.25
CA LEU A 338 19.20 24.12 -0.55
C LEU A 338 20.67 24.48 -0.31
N PRO A 339 21.22 24.15 0.87
CA PRO A 339 22.62 24.42 1.19
C PRO A 339 23.57 23.56 0.35
N LYS A 340 24.60 24.18 -0.22
CA LYS A 340 25.62 23.51 -1.05
C LYS A 340 26.72 22.84 -0.24
N ASP A 341 26.93 23.30 0.99
CA ASP A 341 27.94 22.82 1.94
C ASP A 341 27.48 21.56 2.72
N LYS A 342 26.22 21.17 2.58
CA LYS A 342 25.63 20.02 3.27
C LYS A 342 25.26 18.90 2.32
N GLU A 343 25.20 17.68 2.86
CA GLU A 343 24.63 16.53 2.16
C GLU A 343 23.11 16.64 2.11
N ILE A 344 22.52 16.55 0.92
CA ILE A 344 21.07 16.51 0.73
C ILE A 344 20.64 15.05 0.59
N ILE A 345 19.91 14.54 1.58
CA ILE A 345 19.38 13.18 1.59
C ILE A 345 17.93 13.22 1.11
N ILE A 346 17.67 12.76 -0.11
CA ILE A 346 16.34 12.70 -0.69
C ILE A 346 15.55 11.54 -0.06
N VAL A 347 14.29 11.82 0.26
CA VAL A 347 13.32 10.86 0.80
C VAL A 347 12.02 10.97 0.01
N ASP A 348 11.47 9.85 -0.43
CA ASP A 348 10.14 9.76 -1.02
C ASP A 348 9.32 8.68 -0.30
N MET A 349 8.13 8.35 -0.83
CA MET A 349 7.25 7.38 -0.18
C MET A 349 7.77 5.93 -0.26
N PHE A 350 8.13 5.47 -1.46
CA PHE A 350 8.36 4.04 -1.73
C PHE A 350 9.80 3.67 -2.10
N GLY A 351 10.72 4.64 -2.23
CA GLY A 351 12.07 4.40 -2.73
C GLY A 351 12.10 4.28 -4.26
N SER A 352 11.42 5.14 -5.01
CA SER A 352 11.57 5.15 -6.48
C SER A 352 11.38 6.51 -7.16
N GLN A 353 10.48 7.32 -6.65
CA GLN A 353 10.09 8.62 -7.22
C GLN A 353 11.15 9.71 -7.01
N GLY A 354 11.98 9.57 -5.96
CA GLY A 354 13.04 10.51 -5.61
C GLY A 354 14.33 10.36 -6.41
N LEU A 355 14.47 9.34 -7.27
CA LEU A 355 15.69 9.11 -8.05
C LEU A 355 15.96 10.23 -9.06
N ALA A 356 14.94 10.73 -9.75
CA ALA A 356 15.09 11.85 -10.67
C ALA A 356 15.48 13.15 -9.94
N PRO A 357 14.79 13.57 -8.86
CA PRO A 357 15.24 14.65 -7.98
C PRO A 357 16.69 14.50 -7.48
N ALA A 358 17.06 13.31 -7.00
CA ALA A 358 18.40 13.05 -6.48
C ALA A 358 19.47 13.20 -7.57
N THR A 359 19.20 12.65 -8.76
CA THR A 359 20.11 12.77 -9.92
C THR A 359 20.25 14.22 -10.37
N ALA A 360 19.16 14.99 -10.40
CA ALA A 360 19.17 16.39 -10.79
C ALA A 360 20.03 17.23 -9.82
N LEU A 361 19.87 17.02 -8.51
CA LEU A 361 20.69 17.68 -7.49
C LEU A 361 22.18 17.31 -7.62
N ALA A 362 22.47 16.02 -7.79
CA ALA A 362 23.85 15.55 -7.94
C ALA A 362 24.52 16.18 -9.17
N LYS A 363 23.83 16.20 -10.32
CA LYS A 363 24.31 16.86 -11.56
C LYS A 363 24.45 18.38 -11.41
N ALA A 364 23.64 19.00 -10.58
CA ALA A 364 23.77 20.42 -10.23
C ALA A 364 24.91 20.68 -9.22
N GLY A 365 25.67 19.66 -8.81
CA GLY A 365 26.82 19.78 -7.91
C GLY A 365 26.46 19.83 -6.43
N TYR A 366 25.34 19.24 -6.00
CA TYR A 366 25.06 18.98 -4.58
C TYR A 366 25.68 17.64 -4.17
N LYS A 367 26.14 17.54 -2.93
CA LYS A 367 26.41 16.23 -2.32
C LYS A 367 25.06 15.57 -2.03
N THR A 368 24.70 14.55 -2.79
CA THR A 368 23.35 13.98 -2.73
C THR A 368 23.36 12.52 -2.33
N SER A 369 22.43 12.17 -1.45
CA SER A 369 22.15 10.80 -1.04
C SER A 369 20.65 10.52 -1.12
N TYR A 370 20.26 9.25 -0.99
CA TYR A 370 18.87 8.81 -1.16
C TYR A 370 18.51 7.69 -0.17
N LEU A 371 17.31 7.77 0.42
CA LEU A 371 16.75 6.70 1.25
C LEU A 371 16.21 5.57 0.37
N ALA A 372 16.89 4.42 0.39
CA ALA A 372 16.61 3.34 -0.54
C ALA A 372 15.20 2.72 -0.39
N ASN A 373 14.58 2.73 0.79
CA ASN A 373 13.30 2.04 0.98
C ASN A 373 12.11 3.00 1.13
N GLY A 374 12.36 4.30 1.01
CA GLY A 374 11.36 5.35 1.22
C GLY A 374 10.78 5.40 2.64
N MET A 375 9.78 6.26 2.81
CA MET A 375 9.07 6.48 4.07
C MET A 375 8.24 5.30 4.53
N MET A 376 7.77 4.43 3.64
CA MET A 376 7.01 3.25 4.07
C MET A 376 7.85 2.30 4.92
N ASP A 377 9.14 2.14 4.63
CA ASP A 377 10.02 1.35 5.49
C ASP A 377 10.35 2.07 6.80
N TRP A 378 10.59 3.39 6.75
CA TRP A 378 10.82 4.20 7.95
C TRP A 378 9.64 4.12 8.93
N HIS A 379 8.44 4.39 8.43
CA HIS A 379 7.25 4.53 9.24
C HIS A 379 6.56 3.17 9.48
N ILE A 380 6.16 2.46 8.43
CA ILE A 380 5.26 1.30 8.58
C ILE A 380 6.00 0.01 8.91
N VAL A 381 7.17 -0.22 8.34
CA VAL A 381 7.94 -1.45 8.60
C VAL A 381 8.71 -1.32 9.92
N ARG A 382 9.34 -0.17 10.18
CA ARG A 382 10.26 0.02 11.32
C ARG A 382 9.68 0.77 12.50
N ASP A 383 8.56 1.47 12.32
CA ASP A 383 7.93 2.27 13.38
C ASP A 383 8.88 3.32 13.98
N PHE A 384 9.74 3.90 13.13
CA PHE A 384 10.58 5.02 13.53
C PHE A 384 9.75 6.29 13.68
N GLN A 385 10.27 7.24 14.45
CA GLN A 385 9.55 8.48 14.77
C GLN A 385 9.15 9.25 13.50
N THR A 386 7.91 9.73 13.47
CA THR A 386 7.33 10.53 12.38
C THR A 386 6.63 11.77 12.90
N GLU A 387 6.70 12.86 12.14
CA GLU A 387 5.88 14.08 12.32
C GLU A 387 4.76 14.13 11.26
N TYR A 388 3.74 14.95 11.51
CA TYR A 388 2.53 15.11 10.69
C TYR A 388 2.25 16.60 10.47
#